data_AF-G9N7G2-F1
#
_entry.id   AF-G9N7G2-F1
#
_cell.length_a   1.000
_cell.length_b   1.000
_cell.length_c   1.000
_cell.angle_alpha   90.00
_cell.angle_beta   90.00
_cell.angle_gamma   90.00
#
_symmetry.space_group_name_H-M   'P 1'
#
loop_
_entity.id
_entity.type
_entity.pdbx_description
1 polymer ?
#
loop_
_entity_poly.entity_id
_entity_poly.type
_entity_poly.pdbx_seq_one_letter_code
_entity_poly.pdbx_strand_id
1 'polypeptide(L)'
;MEYTIRCDVESVNIDELSPEFKQENCVYPRACCPKDQYRGNRLIYETDCNRVGWALAQLNIPLRGKRGLIQRAVDSWRNSNQDPRLRSRRVRRMAKMNSRKQQQQVQGAPHPGAHMSGPGGPGGLSAAPAPMPTAHAPNMGKPTIGSMGQPMHHHHAGGHPDGAPGGEEVGMFHQM
;
A
#
# COMPACT_ATOMS: atom_id res chain seq x y z
N MET A 1 -23.91 1.40 -7.72
CA MET A 1 -24.54 0.22 -7.09
C MET A 1 -23.70 -0.13 -5.88
N GLU A 2 -24.28 -0.08 -4.69
CA GLU A 2 -23.59 -0.45 -3.45
C GLU A 2 -23.60 -1.97 -3.31
N TYR A 3 -22.44 -2.55 -2.99
CA TYR A 3 -22.31 -3.99 -2.73
C TYR A 3 -21.92 -4.18 -1.27
N THR A 4 -22.78 -4.88 -0.54
CA THR A 4 -22.58 -5.20 0.89
C THR A 4 -22.15 -6.66 1.02
N ILE A 5 -21.12 -6.91 1.81
CA ILE A 5 -20.60 -8.25 2.11
C ILE A 5 -20.39 -8.40 3.61
N ARG A 6 -20.44 -9.63 4.11
CA ARG A 6 -20.00 -9.95 5.46
C ARG A 6 -18.48 -9.88 5.57
N CYS A 7 -18.00 -9.34 6.68
CA CYS A 7 -16.57 -9.04 6.90
C CYS A 7 -16.02 -9.55 8.25
N ASP A 8 -16.81 -10.33 8.98
CA ASP A 8 -16.48 -10.92 10.26
C ASP A 8 -15.52 -12.11 10.10
N VAL A 9 -14.32 -11.85 9.57
CA VAL A 9 -13.33 -12.87 9.17
C VAL A 9 -12.90 -13.79 10.30
N GLU A 10 -13.02 -13.36 11.55
CA GLU A 10 -12.68 -14.14 12.75
C GLU A 10 -13.69 -15.25 13.05
N SER A 11 -14.92 -15.18 12.49
CA SER A 11 -15.94 -16.22 12.69
C SER A 11 -15.71 -17.48 11.84
N VAL A 12 -14.74 -17.45 10.92
CA VAL A 12 -14.44 -18.56 10.01
C VAL A 12 -13.21 -19.31 10.48
N ASN A 13 -13.37 -20.61 10.75
CA ASN A 13 -12.23 -21.51 10.92
C ASN A 13 -11.61 -21.84 9.55
N ILE A 14 -10.57 -21.11 9.17
CA ILE A 14 -9.87 -21.30 7.89
C ILE A 14 -9.08 -22.63 7.81
N ASP A 15 -8.79 -23.27 8.93
CA ASP A 15 -8.01 -24.50 8.94
C ASP A 15 -8.85 -25.71 8.52
N GLU A 16 -10.17 -25.65 8.70
CA GLU A 16 -11.16 -26.65 8.25
C GLU A 16 -11.53 -26.53 6.76
N LEU A 17 -11.16 -25.43 6.10
CA LEU A 17 -11.46 -25.25 4.68
C LEU A 17 -10.65 -26.21 3.82
N SER A 18 -11.32 -26.82 2.83
CA SER A 18 -10.69 -27.81 1.95
C SER A 18 -9.53 -27.21 1.14
N PRO A 19 -8.51 -28.01 0.77
CA PRO A 19 -7.42 -27.55 -0.08
C PRO A 19 -7.91 -27.01 -1.44
N GLU A 20 -8.92 -27.64 -2.03
CA GLU A 20 -9.54 -27.21 -3.28
C GLU A 20 -10.18 -25.82 -3.15
N PHE A 21 -10.94 -25.60 -2.08
CA PHE A 21 -11.54 -24.29 -1.79
C PHE A 21 -10.46 -23.22 -1.64
N LYS A 22 -9.38 -23.53 -0.90
CA LYS A 22 -8.25 -22.61 -0.70
C LYS A 22 -7.56 -22.28 -2.03
N GLN A 23 -7.36 -23.26 -2.90
CA GLN A 23 -6.73 -23.09 -4.20
C GLN A 23 -7.58 -22.22 -5.13
N GLU A 24 -8.88 -22.48 -5.22
CA GLU A 24 -9.81 -21.75 -6.08
C GLU A 24 -10.01 -20.30 -5.61
N ASN A 25 -9.99 -20.06 -4.30
CA ASN A 25 -10.39 -18.78 -3.69
C ASN A 25 -9.21 -17.96 -3.13
N CYS A 26 -7.98 -18.27 -3.52
CA CYS A 26 -6.80 -17.51 -3.10
C CYS A 26 -6.58 -16.23 -3.92
N VAL A 27 -5.99 -15.20 -3.29
CA VAL A 27 -5.54 -13.98 -3.99
C VAL A 27 -4.14 -14.17 -4.58
N TYR A 28 -3.28 -14.88 -3.86
CA TYR A 28 -1.88 -15.15 -4.22
C TYR A 28 -1.64 -16.67 -4.29
N PRO A 29 -1.85 -17.32 -5.45
CA PRO A 29 -1.69 -18.76 -5.60
C PRO A 29 -0.30 -19.28 -5.22
N ARG A 30 0.74 -18.47 -5.44
CA ARG A 30 2.13 -18.81 -5.08
C ARG A 30 2.37 -18.93 -3.58
N ALA A 31 1.49 -18.34 -2.75
CA ALA A 31 1.55 -18.39 -1.29
C ALA A 31 0.57 -19.42 -0.71
N CYS A 32 0.00 -20.30 -1.54
CA CYS A 32 -0.78 -21.46 -1.12
C CYS A 32 0.11 -22.71 -0.94
N CYS A 33 1.33 -22.52 -0.41
CA CYS A 33 2.28 -23.60 -0.19
C CYS A 33 2.97 -23.45 1.18
N PRO A 34 3.59 -24.53 1.70
CA PRO A 34 4.46 -24.46 2.87
C PRO A 34 5.60 -23.45 2.72
N LYS A 35 6.08 -22.92 3.84
CA LYS A 35 7.11 -21.84 3.88
C LYS A 35 8.39 -22.21 3.13
N ASP A 36 8.82 -23.46 3.24
CA ASP A 36 9.99 -24.05 2.58
C ASP A 36 9.86 -24.09 1.04
N GLN A 37 8.64 -24.13 0.51
CA GLN A 37 8.36 -24.17 -0.93
C GLN A 37 8.14 -22.78 -1.54
N TYR A 38 7.95 -21.76 -0.71
CA TYR A 38 7.71 -20.40 -1.18
C TYR A 38 9.00 -19.74 -1.68
N ARG A 39 8.98 -19.27 -2.94
CA ARG A 39 10.15 -18.68 -3.60
C ARG A 39 10.15 -17.14 -3.66
N GLY A 40 9.41 -16.47 -2.78
CA GLY A 40 9.32 -15.00 -2.74
C GLY A 40 9.83 -14.39 -1.44
N ASN A 41 9.74 -13.07 -1.32
CA ASN A 41 10.13 -12.32 -0.13
C ASN A 41 8.94 -11.68 0.63
N ARG A 42 7.70 -11.97 0.23
CA ARG A 42 6.48 -11.38 0.80
C ARG A 42 5.54 -12.41 1.41
N LEU A 43 6.06 -13.57 1.81
CA LEU A 43 5.25 -14.72 2.25
C LEU A 43 4.19 -14.32 3.28
N ILE A 44 4.60 -13.66 4.37
CA ILE A 44 3.70 -13.26 5.47
C ILE A 44 2.52 -12.44 4.92
N TYR A 45 2.83 -11.42 4.12
CA TYR A 45 1.82 -10.55 3.52
C TYR A 45 0.87 -11.31 2.60
N GLU A 46 1.40 -12.16 1.72
CA GLU A 46 0.60 -12.88 0.73
C GLU A 46 -0.26 -13.98 1.38
N THR A 47 0.30 -14.70 2.36
CA THR A 47 -0.42 -15.68 3.16
C THR A 47 -1.52 -15.02 3.99
N ASP A 48 -1.26 -13.88 4.63
CA ASP A 48 -2.29 -13.14 5.39
C ASP A 48 -3.43 -12.68 4.47
N CYS A 49 -3.10 -12.16 3.28
CA CYS A 49 -4.11 -11.82 2.27
C CYS A 49 -4.93 -13.04 1.83
N ASN A 50 -4.31 -14.21 1.69
CA ASN A 50 -5.03 -15.45 1.37
C ASN A 50 -5.95 -15.87 2.52
N ARG A 51 -5.50 -15.82 3.79
CA ARG A 51 -6.32 -16.15 4.97
C ARG A 51 -7.58 -15.29 5.03
N VAL A 52 -7.43 -13.96 4.87
CA VAL A 52 -8.56 -13.02 4.79
C VAL A 52 -9.45 -13.32 3.58
N GLY A 53 -8.85 -13.58 2.41
CA GLY A 53 -9.58 -13.89 1.19
C GLY A 53 -10.46 -15.14 1.32
N TRP A 54 -9.94 -16.21 1.93
CA TRP A 54 -10.69 -17.44 2.17
C TRP A 54 -11.84 -17.24 3.15
N ALA A 55 -11.63 -16.50 4.24
CA ALA A 55 -12.70 -16.18 5.17
C ALA A 55 -13.82 -15.38 4.47
N LEU A 56 -13.46 -14.34 3.70
CA LEU A 56 -14.44 -13.55 2.95
C LEU A 56 -15.19 -14.38 1.90
N ALA A 57 -14.51 -15.27 1.18
CA ALA A 57 -15.14 -16.17 0.21
C ALA A 57 -16.05 -17.21 0.88
N GLN A 58 -15.69 -17.70 2.07
CA GLN A 58 -16.50 -18.63 2.83
C GLN A 58 -17.82 -17.96 3.27
N LEU A 59 -17.73 -16.75 3.81
CA LEU A 59 -18.86 -15.95 4.27
C LEU A 59 -19.78 -15.47 3.13
N ASN A 60 -19.22 -15.26 1.93
CA ASN A 60 -19.92 -14.61 0.83
C ASN A 60 -19.81 -15.46 -0.45
N ILE A 61 -20.84 -16.29 -0.69
CA ILE A 61 -20.96 -17.12 -1.91
C ILE A 61 -20.69 -16.34 -3.21
N PRO A 62 -21.17 -15.09 -3.40
CA PRO A 62 -20.94 -14.36 -4.64
C PRO A 62 -19.48 -14.06 -4.99
N LEU A 63 -18.56 -14.12 -4.00
CA LEU A 63 -17.12 -13.90 -4.20
C LEU A 63 -16.39 -15.16 -4.69
N ARG A 64 -16.96 -16.35 -4.48
CA ARG A 64 -16.28 -17.62 -4.75
C ARG A 64 -15.91 -17.77 -6.24
N GLY A 65 -14.73 -18.34 -6.50
CA GLY A 65 -14.16 -18.51 -7.83
C GLY A 65 -13.78 -17.20 -8.56
N LYS A 66 -14.05 -16.04 -7.96
CA LYS A 66 -13.86 -14.73 -8.60
C LYS A 66 -12.71 -13.98 -7.95
N ARG A 67 -11.48 -14.38 -8.27
CA ARG A 67 -10.24 -13.82 -7.70
C ARG A 67 -10.19 -12.29 -7.69
N GLY A 68 -10.66 -11.63 -8.76
CA GLY A 68 -10.71 -10.16 -8.84
C GLY A 68 -11.70 -9.49 -7.89
N LEU A 69 -12.79 -10.16 -7.50
CA LEU A 69 -13.71 -9.67 -6.47
C LEU A 69 -13.18 -9.94 -5.07
N ILE A 70 -12.61 -11.12 -4.84
CA ILE A 70 -11.94 -11.47 -3.59
C ILE A 70 -10.83 -10.44 -3.28
N GLN A 71 -10.01 -10.11 -4.28
CA GLN A 71 -8.97 -9.09 -4.13
C GLN A 71 -9.54 -7.71 -3.74
N ARG A 72 -10.60 -7.25 -4.40
CA ARG A 72 -11.27 -5.98 -4.05
C ARG A 72 -11.82 -6.01 -2.62
N ALA A 73 -12.44 -7.12 -2.21
CA ALA A 73 -12.96 -7.29 -0.86
C ALA A 73 -11.84 -7.27 0.19
N VAL A 74 -10.72 -7.98 -0.06
CA VAL A 74 -9.54 -7.98 0.81
C VAL A 74 -8.93 -6.58 0.93
N ASP A 75 -8.79 -5.84 -0.17
CA ASP A 75 -8.27 -4.48 -0.15
C ASP A 75 -9.17 -3.52 0.67
N SER A 76 -10.49 -3.62 0.50
CA SER A 76 -11.47 -2.86 1.30
C SER A 76 -11.37 -3.20 2.78
N TRP A 77 -11.36 -4.49 3.13
CA TRP A 77 -11.23 -4.95 4.52
C TRP A 77 -9.93 -4.41 5.15
N ARG A 78 -8.79 -4.53 4.45
CA ARG A 78 -7.50 -4.06 4.93
C ARG A 78 -7.43 -2.56 5.13
N ASN A 79 -8.03 -1.78 4.23
CA ASN A 79 -8.01 -0.32 4.31
C ASN A 79 -8.93 0.22 5.42
N SER A 80 -10.01 -0.51 5.74
CA SER A 80 -10.93 -0.19 6.84
C SER A 80 -10.50 -0.77 8.19
N ASN A 81 -9.49 -1.64 8.22
CA ASN A 81 -9.07 -2.31 9.44
C ASN A 81 -8.54 -1.31 10.48
N GLN A 82 -8.77 -1.61 11.76
CA GLN A 82 -8.37 -0.75 12.87
C GLN A 82 -6.85 -0.63 12.97
N ASP A 83 -6.10 -1.70 12.72
CA ASP A 83 -4.64 -1.64 12.67
C ASP A 83 -4.16 -0.86 11.43
N PRO A 84 -3.56 0.34 11.60
CA PRO A 84 -3.11 1.16 10.48
C PRO A 84 -1.98 0.52 9.68
N ARG A 85 -1.25 -0.46 10.24
CA ARG A 85 -0.15 -1.17 9.56
C ARG A 85 -0.67 -2.05 8.43
N LEU A 86 -1.89 -2.58 8.58
CA LEU A 86 -2.54 -3.42 7.59
C LEU A 86 -3.14 -2.62 6.43
N ARG A 87 -3.34 -1.31 6.60
CA ARG A 87 -3.82 -0.42 5.53
C ARG A 87 -2.78 -0.22 4.43
N SER A 88 -3.23 0.09 3.23
CA SER A 88 -2.32 0.39 2.11
C SER A 88 -1.43 1.61 2.41
N ARG A 89 -0.23 1.65 1.79
CA ARG A 89 0.69 2.79 1.93
C ARG A 89 0.06 4.12 1.54
N ARG A 90 -0.77 4.14 0.49
CA ARG A 90 -1.47 5.34 0.02
C ARG A 90 -2.39 5.88 1.12
N VAL A 91 -3.24 5.02 1.68
CA VAL A 91 -4.17 5.39 2.75
C VAL A 91 -3.42 5.93 3.98
N ARG A 92 -2.34 5.26 4.39
CA ARG A 92 -1.50 5.73 5.50
C ARG A 92 -0.89 7.11 5.25
N ARG A 93 -0.44 7.42 4.02
CA ARG A 93 0.07 8.75 3.66
C ARG A 93 -1.03 9.81 3.67
N MET A 94 -2.20 9.49 3.12
CA MET A 94 -3.35 10.40 3.10
C MET A 94 -3.81 10.75 4.52
N ALA A 95 -3.93 9.75 5.40
CA ALA A 95 -4.24 9.97 6.82
C ALA A 95 -3.21 10.90 7.48
N LYS A 96 -1.91 10.69 7.26
CA LYS A 96 -0.84 11.54 7.80
C LYS A 96 -0.94 12.99 7.30
N MET A 97 -1.23 13.21 6.02
CA MET A 97 -1.42 14.56 5.46
C MET A 97 -2.66 15.24 6.06
N ASN A 98 -3.77 14.50 6.22
CA ASN A 98 -4.99 15.02 6.82
C ASN A 98 -4.77 15.42 8.29
N SER A 99 -4.07 14.60 9.08
CA SER A 99 -3.74 14.93 10.48
C SER A 99 -2.87 16.18 10.60
N ARG A 100 -1.89 16.37 9.70
CA ARG A 100 -1.06 17.60 9.66
C ARG A 100 -1.89 18.84 9.33
N LYS A 101 -2.78 18.74 8.33
CA LYS A 101 -3.69 19.84 7.95
C LYS A 101 -4.61 20.21 9.11
N GLN A 102 -5.14 19.22 9.82
CA GLN A 102 -6.00 19.41 10.98
C GLN A 102 -5.25 20.08 12.14
N GLN A 103 -4.02 19.66 12.45
CA GLN A 103 -3.19 20.34 13.46
C GLN A 103 -2.92 21.80 13.12
N GLN A 104 -2.67 22.12 11.85
CA GLN A 104 -2.41 23.48 11.38
C GLN A 104 -3.67 24.37 11.45
N GLN A 105 -4.86 23.78 11.36
CA GLN A 105 -6.14 24.48 11.52
C GLN A 105 -6.48 24.78 12.99
N VAL A 106 -6.09 23.90 13.92
CA VAL A 106 -6.34 24.07 15.36
C VAL A 106 -5.33 25.03 16.01
N GLN A 107 -4.13 25.16 15.45
CA GLN A 107 -3.11 26.13 15.90
C GLN A 107 -3.14 27.48 15.14
N GLY A 108 -4.10 27.64 14.22
CA GLY A 108 -4.27 28.85 13.40
C GLY A 108 -5.30 29.82 13.97
N ALA A 109 -5.15 30.25 15.23
CA ALA A 109 -5.69 31.54 15.64
C ALA A 109 -4.68 32.62 15.17
N PRO A 110 -5.07 33.55 14.27
CA PRO A 110 -4.22 34.67 13.95
C PRO A 110 -4.18 35.57 15.18
N HIS A 111 -3.02 35.74 15.81
CA HIS A 111 -2.82 36.86 16.73
C HIS A 111 -2.79 38.15 15.88
N PRO A 112 -3.74 39.09 16.03
CA PRO A 112 -3.61 40.40 15.44
C PRO A 112 -2.79 41.27 16.40
N GLY A 113 -1.55 41.56 16.04
CA GLY A 113 -0.79 42.67 16.61
C GLY A 113 0.20 42.32 17.74
N ALA A 114 1.49 42.32 17.39
CA ALA A 114 2.54 42.98 18.16
C ALA A 114 3.76 43.18 17.24
N HIS A 115 3.87 44.32 16.54
CA HIS A 115 4.62 45.52 16.92
C HIS A 115 6.13 45.27 17.20
N MET A 116 6.94 45.99 16.42
CA MET A 116 8.34 46.41 16.61
C MET A 116 9.48 45.40 16.38
N SER A 117 9.98 45.43 15.14
CA SER A 117 11.41 45.31 14.85
C SER A 117 12.17 46.46 15.50
N GLY A 118 13.13 46.17 16.37
CA GLY A 118 14.11 47.12 16.89
C GLY A 118 15.52 46.53 16.78
N PRO A 119 16.53 47.26 16.26
CA PRO A 119 17.91 46.79 16.22
C PRO A 119 18.67 47.32 17.45
N GLY A 120 19.45 46.48 18.15
CA GLY A 120 20.37 46.97 19.17
C GLY A 120 21.04 45.93 20.06
N GLY A 121 22.33 45.70 19.82
CA GLY A 121 23.33 45.61 20.89
C GLY A 121 23.76 44.22 21.43
N PRO A 122 25.08 43.90 21.45
CA PRO A 122 25.63 42.65 21.96
C PRO A 122 26.13 42.76 23.43
N GLY A 123 26.23 41.63 24.13
CA GLY A 123 27.06 41.51 25.34
C GLY A 123 26.54 40.49 26.35
N GLY A 124 27.41 39.57 26.80
CA GLY A 124 27.13 38.73 27.97
C GLY A 124 27.79 37.36 27.96
N LEU A 125 29.11 37.34 28.08
CA LEU A 125 29.94 36.17 28.40
C LEU A 125 29.67 35.70 29.84
N SER A 126 29.51 34.40 30.06
CA SER A 126 29.91 33.72 31.30
C SER A 126 30.08 32.23 31.06
N ALA A 127 31.28 31.77 31.39
CA ALA A 127 31.79 30.43 31.23
C ALA A 127 31.52 29.58 32.49
N ALA A 128 31.30 28.28 32.32
CA ALA A 128 31.66 27.24 33.29
C ALA A 128 31.63 25.84 32.62
N PRO A 129 32.35 24.84 33.14
CA PRO A 129 33.14 23.90 32.33
C PRO A 129 32.53 22.50 32.15
N ALA A 130 33.01 21.80 31.12
CA ALA A 130 32.83 20.35 30.93
C ALA A 130 33.85 19.53 31.74
N PRO A 131 33.63 18.22 31.95
CA PRO A 131 34.35 17.25 31.12
C PRO A 131 33.60 15.92 30.77
N MET A 132 33.58 15.58 29.46
CA MET A 132 34.05 14.37 28.73
C MET A 132 33.96 12.93 29.36
N PRO A 133 34.18 11.82 28.59
CA PRO A 133 33.66 11.38 27.28
C PRO A 133 33.42 9.84 27.18
N THR A 134 32.65 9.32 26.20
CA THR A 134 32.81 7.98 25.55
C THR A 134 31.78 7.89 24.41
N ALA A 135 31.96 7.30 23.23
CA ALA A 135 33.07 6.77 22.46
C ALA A 135 32.47 6.43 21.06
N HIS A 136 33.23 6.71 19.99
CA HIS A 136 33.24 6.01 18.70
C HIS A 136 31.95 5.78 17.88
N ALA A 137 31.82 6.50 16.76
CA ALA A 137 31.69 5.87 15.42
C ALA A 137 31.95 6.91 14.30
N PRO A 138 32.69 6.56 13.23
CA PRO A 138 33.18 7.52 12.25
C PRO A 138 32.17 7.85 11.15
N ASN A 139 32.20 9.13 10.82
CA ASN A 139 31.68 9.80 9.64
C ASN A 139 32.35 9.29 8.35
N MET A 140 31.59 8.65 7.46
CA MET A 140 31.98 8.47 6.06
C MET A 140 31.27 9.51 5.21
N GLY A 141 32.01 10.56 4.86
CA GLY A 141 31.58 11.61 3.93
C GLY A 141 32.13 11.39 2.52
N LYS A 142 31.25 11.65 1.55
CA LYS A 142 31.46 12.10 0.15
C LYS A 142 31.77 11.03 -0.93
N PRO A 143 31.36 11.23 -2.21
CA PRO A 143 31.28 12.53 -2.89
C PRO A 143 30.03 12.88 -3.74
N THR A 144 29.94 14.19 -3.96
CA THR A 144 29.23 15.00 -4.97
C THR A 144 29.16 14.43 -6.39
N ILE A 145 27.99 14.58 -7.03
CA ILE A 145 27.77 15.03 -8.43
C ILE A 145 26.29 15.48 -8.54
N GLY A 146 26.02 16.74 -8.85
CA GLY A 146 25.57 17.19 -10.18
C GLY A 146 24.04 17.04 -10.31
N SER A 147 23.27 18.10 -10.03
CA SER A 147 22.79 19.08 -11.02
C SER A 147 21.52 18.65 -11.78
N MET A 148 20.52 19.54 -11.72
CA MET A 148 19.49 19.85 -12.72
C MET A 148 18.41 18.81 -13.11
N GLY A 149 17.16 19.19 -12.83
CA GLY A 149 16.17 19.38 -13.90
C GLY A 149 15.40 18.16 -14.39
N GLN A 150 14.18 17.99 -13.89
CA GLN A 150 13.03 17.51 -14.69
C GLN A 150 12.68 18.62 -15.72
N PRO A 151 12.07 18.35 -16.91
CA PRO A 151 10.83 17.58 -17.02
C PRO A 151 10.54 16.77 -18.31
N MET A 152 9.56 15.88 -18.15
CA MET A 152 8.54 15.35 -19.08
C MET A 152 8.50 15.85 -20.54
N HIS A 153 8.53 14.91 -21.50
CA HIS A 153 7.91 15.05 -22.83
C HIS A 153 7.26 13.72 -23.27
N HIS A 154 5.96 13.78 -23.58
CA HIS A 154 5.22 12.78 -24.36
C HIS A 154 5.63 12.91 -25.83
N HIS A 155 5.72 11.81 -26.61
CA HIS A 155 5.25 11.76 -28.02
C HIS A 155 5.32 10.34 -28.61
N HIS A 156 4.26 10.05 -29.37
CA HIS A 156 4.12 9.22 -30.57
C HIS A 156 4.13 7.67 -30.56
N ALA A 157 2.92 7.20 -30.86
CA ALA A 157 2.50 6.02 -31.60
C ALA A 157 3.46 5.48 -32.70
N GLY A 158 3.47 4.15 -32.79
CA GLY A 158 3.11 3.44 -34.01
C GLY A 158 4.26 3.00 -34.91
N GLY A 159 4.85 1.84 -34.61
CA GLY A 159 5.65 1.05 -35.55
C GLY A 159 4.88 -0.18 -36.04
N HIS A 160 4.69 -0.27 -37.36
CA HIS A 160 4.36 -1.47 -38.16
C HIS A 160 5.61 -2.39 -38.23
N PRO A 161 5.63 -3.67 -38.71
CA PRO A 161 4.75 -4.28 -39.73
C PRO A 161 4.42 -5.80 -39.57
N ASP A 162 3.83 -6.36 -40.65
CA ASP A 162 3.55 -7.78 -40.98
C ASP A 162 2.26 -8.39 -40.39
N GLY A 163 1.38 -9.09 -41.13
CA GLY A 163 1.40 -9.59 -42.50
C GLY A 163 0.50 -10.83 -42.63
N ALA A 164 -0.79 -10.64 -42.98
CA ALA A 164 -1.72 -11.55 -43.70
C ALA A 164 -1.98 -13.01 -43.17
N PRO A 165 -2.86 -13.85 -43.80
CA PRO A 165 -4.20 -14.16 -43.26
C PRO A 165 -4.55 -15.68 -43.16
N GLY A 166 -5.64 -16.02 -42.45
CA GLY A 166 -6.30 -17.33 -42.49
C GLY A 166 -7.25 -17.48 -41.28
N GLY A 167 -8.52 -17.84 -41.36
CA GLY A 167 -9.29 -18.48 -42.42
C GLY A 167 -9.94 -19.72 -41.84
N GLU A 168 -11.15 -19.63 -41.27
CA GLU A 168 -12.16 -20.69 -41.28
C GLU A 168 -13.50 -20.21 -40.71
N GLU A 169 -14.53 -20.44 -41.51
CA GLU A 169 -15.95 -20.35 -41.24
C GLU A 169 -16.42 -21.74 -40.79
N VAL A 170 -17.06 -21.83 -39.62
CA VAL A 170 -18.03 -22.86 -39.21
C VAL A 170 -18.81 -22.26 -38.04
N GLY A 171 -20.13 -22.30 -37.90
CA GLY A 171 -21.16 -23.09 -38.54
C GLY A 171 -22.30 -23.14 -37.52
N MET A 172 -23.46 -22.64 -37.90
CA MET A 172 -24.70 -22.64 -37.11
C MET A 172 -25.15 -24.07 -36.79
N PHE A 173 -25.50 -24.38 -35.54
CA PHE A 173 -26.65 -25.25 -35.20
C PHE A 173 -26.97 -25.19 -33.70
N HIS A 174 -28.19 -24.76 -33.37
CA HIS A 174 -28.87 -25.09 -32.12
C HIS A 174 -30.20 -25.72 -32.51
N GLN A 175 -30.37 -26.99 -32.19
CA GLN A 175 -31.67 -27.69 -32.21
C GLN A 175 -31.63 -28.75 -31.11
N MET A 176 -32.44 -28.54 -30.07
CA MET A 176 -33.52 -29.42 -29.60
C MET A 176 -34.15 -28.81 -28.36
#